data_AF-A0A0M3JCU4-F1
#
_entry.id   AF-A0A0M3JCU4-F1
#
_cell.length_a   1.000
_cell.length_b   1.000
_cell.length_c   1.000
_cell.angle_alpha   90.00
_cell.angle_beta   90.00
_cell.angle_gamma   90.00
#
_symmetry.space_group_name_H-M   'P 1'
#
loop_
_entity.id
_entity.type
_entity.pdbx_description
1 polymer ?
#
loop_
_entity_poly.entity_id
_entity_poly.type
_entity_poly.pdbx_seq_one_letter_code
_entity_poly.pdbx_strand_id
1 'polypeptide(L)'
;LVELNEVREGQYVMAPLENGLYARARVIQLAVGGDNDSCASKVANYAKVLFIDEGTTGWLAIPCLAKMDPILSYHPWQAIAVSLFKVVL
;
A
#
# COMPACT_ATOMS: atom_id res chain seq x y z
N LEU A 1 10.60 2.59 12.85
CA LEU A 1 10.21 2.07 11.51
C LEU A 1 11.44 2.09 10.64
N VAL A 2 11.66 1.06 9.82
CA VAL A 2 12.81 1.03 8.90
C VAL A 2 12.33 1.52 7.54
N GLU A 3 12.99 2.56 7.02
CA GLU A 3 12.68 3.14 5.71
C GLU A 3 12.92 2.14 4.57
N LEU A 4 12.22 2.34 3.46
CA LEU A 4 12.36 1.54 2.25
C LEU A 4 13.24 2.28 1.24
N ASN A 5 14.35 1.67 0.85
CA ASN A 5 15.24 2.24 -0.18
C ASN A 5 14.60 2.20 -1.59
N GLU A 6 13.75 1.21 -1.84
CA GLU A 6 13.03 1.02 -3.10
C GLU A 6 11.67 0.38 -2.78
N VAL A 7 10.63 0.80 -3.51
CA VAL A 7 9.28 0.26 -3.38
C VAL A 7 8.84 -0.35 -4.71
N ARG A 8 8.31 -1.57 -4.67
CA ARG A 8 7.86 -2.32 -5.84
C ARG A 8 6.41 -2.77 -5.70
N GLU A 9 5.71 -2.90 -6.81
CA GLU A 9 4.39 -3.52 -6.82
C GLU A 9 4.46 -4.96 -6.31
N GLY A 10 3.44 -5.35 -5.56
CA GLY A 10 3.35 -6.64 -4.88
C GLY A 10 4.12 -6.74 -3.56
N GLN A 11 4.96 -5.75 -3.21
CA GLN A 11 5.72 -5.74 -1.96
C GLN A 11 4.81 -5.54 -0.74
N TYR A 12 5.09 -6.29 0.33
CA TYR A 12 4.44 -6.11 1.62
C TYR A 12 5.18 -5.06 2.46
N VAL A 13 4.43 -4.14 3.04
CA VAL A 13 4.93 -2.96 3.76
C VAL A 13 4.07 -2.68 4.99
N MET A 14 4.59 -1.90 5.93
CA MET A 14 3.79 -1.19 6.91
C MET A 14 3.38 0.15 6.32
N ALA A 15 2.10 0.45 6.35
CA ALA A 15 1.54 1.71 5.85
C ALA A 15 0.75 2.42 6.95
N PRO A 16 0.86 3.75 7.08
CA PRO A 16 0.08 4.49 8.05
C PRO A 16 -1.42 4.41 7.73
N LEU A 17 -2.20 4.19 8.79
CA LEU A 17 -3.64 4.36 8.83
C LEU A 17 -3.93 5.70 9.55
N GLU A 18 -5.09 5.83 10.16
CA GLU A 18 -5.46 6.97 11.00
C GLU A 18 -4.79 6.88 12.40
N ASN A 19 -4.70 8.03 13.08
CA ASN A 19 -4.24 8.14 14.47
C ASN A 19 -2.82 7.59 14.74
N GLY A 20 -1.94 7.63 13.73
CA GLY A 20 -0.54 7.19 13.86
C GLY A 20 -0.35 5.68 13.97
N LEU A 21 -1.41 4.89 13.72
CA LEU A 21 -1.33 3.44 13.65
C LEU A 21 -0.79 3.01 12.28
N TYR A 22 -0.05 1.91 12.25
CA TYR A 22 0.43 1.30 11.02
C TYR A 22 -0.24 -0.05 10.81
N ALA A 23 -0.68 -0.29 9.59
CA ALA A 23 -1.33 -1.53 9.18
C ALA A 23 -0.46 -2.30 8.18
N ARG A 24 -0.69 -3.60 8.08
CA ARG A 24 -0.06 -4.44 7.06
C ARG A 24 -0.69 -4.13 5.71
N ALA A 25 0.14 -3.83 4.72
CA ALA A 25 -0.35 -3.50 3.41
C ALA A 25 0.48 -4.13 2.30
N ARG A 26 -0.13 -4.28 1.13
CA ARG A 26 0.52 -4.71 -0.11
C ARG A 26 0.46 -3.58 -1.12
N VAL A 27 1.60 -3.23 -1.70
CA VAL A 27 1.66 -2.24 -2.79
C VAL A 27 0.95 -2.85 -4.01
N ILE A 28 -0.05 -2.16 -4.55
CA ILE A 28 -0.83 -2.62 -5.70
C ILE A 28 -0.59 -1.79 -6.96
N GLN A 29 -0.18 -0.53 -6.82
CA GLN A 29 0.11 0.34 -7.96
C GLN A 29 1.10 1.43 -7.56
N LEU A 30 2.05 1.74 -8.42
CA LEU A 30 2.91 2.92 -8.28
C LEU A 30 2.46 4.05 -9.22
N ALA A 31 2.54 5.29 -8.75
CA ALA A 31 2.19 6.47 -9.56
C ALA A 31 3.18 7.62 -9.37
N VAL A 32 3.38 8.37 -10.44
CA VAL A 32 4.06 9.67 -10.44
C VAL A 32 2.99 10.73 -10.14
N GLY A 33 3.30 11.72 -9.29
CA GLY A 33 2.41 12.86 -9.03
C GLY A 33 2.32 13.80 -10.24
N GLY A 34 1.15 14.40 -10.48
CA GLY A 34 0.78 15.02 -11.76
C GLY A 34 1.56 16.28 -12.21
N ASP A 35 1.67 16.37 -13.54
CA ASP A 35 1.79 17.46 -14.53
C ASP A 35 2.54 18.79 -14.27
N ASN A 36 2.95 19.14 -13.05
CA ASN A 36 3.56 20.45 -12.76
C ASN A 36 5.09 20.45 -12.64
N ASP A 37 5.76 19.31 -12.74
CA ASP A 37 7.22 19.26 -12.79
C ASP A 37 7.68 19.14 -14.24
N SER A 38 7.92 20.31 -14.86
CA SER A 38 8.54 20.49 -16.18
C SER A 38 10.01 20.03 -16.25
N CYS A 39 10.43 19.03 -15.47
CA CYS A 39 11.76 18.44 -15.52
C CYS A 39 11.83 17.05 -14.84
N ALA A 40 11.76 16.00 -15.65
CA ALA A 40 12.68 14.86 -15.58
C ALA A 40 12.82 14.02 -14.29
N SER A 41 11.73 13.70 -13.57
CA SER A 41 11.75 12.55 -12.65
C SER A 41 10.65 11.54 -12.98
N LYS A 42 11.03 10.45 -13.65
CA LYS A 42 10.15 9.27 -13.87
C LYS A 42 9.97 8.43 -12.60
N VAL A 43 10.39 8.94 -11.44
CA VAL A 43 10.37 8.22 -10.18
C VAL A 43 8.94 8.29 -9.61
N ALA A 44 8.38 7.14 -9.27
CA ALA A 44 7.09 7.09 -8.59
C ALA A 44 7.20 7.80 -7.23
N ASN A 45 6.24 8.66 -6.93
CA ASN A 45 6.17 9.40 -5.66
C ASN A 45 5.09 8.86 -4.73
N TYR A 46 4.10 8.17 -5.31
CA TYR A 46 2.94 7.64 -4.62
C TYR A 46 2.79 6.15 -4.87
N ALA A 47 2.28 5.45 -3.87
CA ALA A 47 1.91 4.07 -3.94
C ALA A 47 0.44 3.92 -3.52
N LYS A 48 -0.34 3.23 -4.35
CA LYS A 48 -1.61 2.68 -3.92
C LYS A 48 -1.32 1.40 -3.17
N VAL A 49 -1.85 1.29 -1.96
CA VAL A 49 -1.70 0.11 -1.11
C VAL A 49 -3.06 -0.53 -0.85
N LEU A 50 -3.08 -1.86 -0.73
CA LEU A 50 -4.19 -2.65 -0.20
C LEU A 50 -3.87 -2.98 1.26
N PHE A 51 -4.70 -2.53 2.18
CA PHE A 51 -4.62 -2.88 3.60
C PHE A 51 -5.20 -4.29 3.79
N ILE A 52 -4.33 -5.27 4.04
CA ILE A 52 -4.67 -6.70 3.90
C ILE A 52 -5.52 -7.25 5.06
N ASP A 53 -5.66 -6.47 6.13
CA ASP A 53 -6.47 -6.84 7.28
C ASP A 53 -7.81 -6.09 7.31
N GLU A 54 -7.88 -4.96 6.61
CA GLU A 54 -9.02 -4.04 6.59
C GLU A 54 -9.84 -4.15 5.29
N GLY A 55 -9.24 -4.64 4.21
CA GLY A 55 -9.91 -4.81 2.92
C GLY A 55 -10.12 -3.51 2.14
N THR A 56 -9.47 -2.42 2.54
CA THR A 56 -9.56 -1.10 1.91
C THR A 56 -8.27 -0.75 1.16
N THR A 57 -8.34 0.25 0.28
CA THR A 57 -7.15 0.76 -0.44
C THR A 57 -6.94 2.23 -0.17
N GLY A 58 -5.68 2.67 -0.15
CA GLY A 58 -5.31 4.08 0.01
C GLY A 58 -4.13 4.47 -0.88
N TRP A 59 -4.09 5.74 -1.28
CA TRP A 59 -2.92 6.34 -1.92
C TRP A 59 -2.05 7.01 -0.84
N LEU A 60 -0.78 6.66 -0.80
CA LEU A 60 0.17 7.15 0.17
C LEU A 60 1.47 7.59 -0.52
N ALA A 61 2.12 8.61 0.02
CA ALA A 61 3.47 8.96 -0.41
C ALA A 61 4.43 7.82 -0.04
N ILE A 62 5.32 7.45 -0.96
CA ILE A 62 6.29 6.36 -0.75
C ILE A 62 7.12 6.53 0.54
N PRO A 63 7.59 7.74 0.93
CA PRO A 63 8.34 7.94 2.16
C PRO A 63 7.57 7.58 3.44
N CYS A 64 6.24 7.50 3.39
CA CYS A 64 5.43 7.12 4.54
C CYS A 64 5.39 5.59 4.76
N LEU A 65 5.84 4.80 3.78
CA LEU A 65 5.87 3.35 3.85
C LEU A 65 7.12 2.88 4.59
N ALA A 66 6.98 1.82 5.38
CA ALA A 66 8.07 1.20 6.11
C ALA A 66 8.18 -0.29 5.80
N LYS A 67 9.38 -0.85 5.99
CA LYS A 67 9.62 -2.28 5.85
C LYS A 67 8.74 -3.06 6.83
N MET A 68 8.02 -4.05 6.32
CA MET A 68 7.29 -5.01 7.16
C MET A 68 8.28 -6.01 7.76
N ASP A 69 8.22 -6.20 9.08
CA ASP A 69 8.99 -7.25 9.74
C ASP A 69 8.51 -8.63 9.25
N PRO A 70 9.41 -9.55 8.86
CA PRO A 70 9.04 -10.89 8.43
C PRO A 70 8.11 -11.63 9.39
N ILE A 71 8.21 -11.39 10.71
CA ILE A 71 7.32 -12.02 11.70
C ILE A 71 5.84 -11.70 11.47
N LEU A 72 5.55 -10.53 10.89
CA LEU A 72 4.19 -10.11 10.58
C LEU A 72 3.62 -10.84 9.35
N SER A 73 4.42 -11.66 8.67
CA SER A 73 3.98 -12.47 7.51
C SER A 73 3.38 -13.81 7.91
N TYR A 74 3.54 -14.25 9.16
CA TYR A 74 3.02 -15.54 9.63
C TYR A 74 1.49 -15.55 9.78
N HIS A 75 0.88 -14.39 10.01
CA HIS A 75 -0.58 -14.27 10.07
C HIS A 75 -1.15 -14.16 8.66
N PRO A 76 -2.19 -14.95 8.30
CA PRO A 76 -2.85 -14.81 7.00
C PRO A 76 -3.51 -13.43 6.87
N TRP A 77 -3.89 -13.08 5.65
CA TRP A 77 -4.71 -11.89 5.40
C TRP A 77 -6.05 -12.03 6.12
N GLN A 78 -6.46 -11.01 6.88
CA GLN A 78 -7.74 -11.06 7.60
C GLN A 78 -8.92 -10.60 6.73
N ALA A 79 -8.66 -9.77 5.70
CA ALA A 79 -9.68 -9.35 4.75
C ALA A 79 -9.79 -10.31 3.56
N ILE A 80 -11.00 -10.82 3.32
CA ILE A 80 -11.30 -11.72 2.19
C ILE A 80 -12.31 -11.03 1.29
N ALA A 81 -11.93 -10.82 0.03
CA ALA A 81 -12.85 -10.29 -0.98
C ALA A 81 -13.94 -11.32 -1.29
N VAL A 82 -15.20 -10.90 -1.20
CA VAL A 82 -16.36 -11.74 -1.48
C VAL A 82 -17.27 -11.06 -2.50
N SER A 83 -18.02 -11.86 -3.25
CA SER A 83 -19.09 -11.40 -4.12
C SER A 83 -20.44 -11.83 -3.56
N LEU A 84 -21.47 -11.00 -3.76
CA LEU A 84 -22.84 -11.36 -3.37
C LEU A 84 -23.43 -12.32 -4.40
N PHE A 85 -23.82 -13.51 -3.95
CA PHE A 85 -24.43 -14.50 -4.81
C PHE A 85 -25.83 -14.05 -5.26
N LYS A 86 -26.13 -14.21 -6.55
CA LYS A 86 -27.42 -13.85 -7.19
C LYS A 86 -27.78 -12.36 -7.15
N VAL A 87 -26.81 -11.48 -6.96
CA VAL A 87 -26.99 -10.04 -7.17
C VAL A 87 -26.29 -9.65 -8.49
N VAL A 88 -27.01 -8.99 -9.38
CA VAL A 88 -26.48 -8.38 -10.60
C VAL A 88 -26.65 -6.88 -10.44
N LEU A 89 -25.55 -6.13 -10.61
CA LEU A 89 -25.53 -4.66 -10.59
C LEU A 89 -25.89 -4.09 -11.96
#